data_AF-W1Y829-F1
#
_entry.id   AF-W1Y829-F1
#
_cell.length_a   1.000
_cell.length_b   1.000
_cell.length_c   1.000
_cell.angle_alpha   90.00
_cell.angle_beta   90.00
_cell.angle_gamma   90.00
#
_symmetry.space_group_name_H-M   'P 1'
#
loop_
_entity.id
_entity.type
_entity.pdbx_description
1 polymer ?
#
loop_
_entity_poly.entity_id
_entity_poly.type
_entity_poly.pdbx_seq_one_letter_code
_entity_poly.pdbx_strand_id
1 'polypeptide(L)' 'STEYFDSAALGAKKLTALLNAEKKQCPKEWVILAGFSQGSQAITQALAQTDTPQRLAGAILAGNPDHYPGQN' A
#
# COMPACT_ATOMS: atom_id res chain seq x y z
N SER A 1 14.39 16.70 8.45
CA SER A 1 13.44 17.12 7.41
C SER A 1 12.28 16.15 7.42
N THR A 2 11.04 16.63 7.56
CA THR A 2 9.82 15.79 7.62
C THR A 2 9.32 15.36 6.24
N GLU A 3 9.86 15.94 5.15
CA GLU A 3 9.45 15.63 3.77
C GLU A 3 9.48 14.13 3.44
N TYR A 4 10.42 13.37 4.02
CA TYR A 4 10.49 11.91 3.83
C TYR A 4 9.27 11.17 4.40
N PHE A 5 8.80 11.58 5.58
CA PHE A 5 7.60 10.99 6.17
C PHE A 5 6.33 11.51 5.48
N ASP A 6 6.36 12.77 5.03
CA ASP A 6 5.28 13.36 4.26
C ASP A 6 5.08 12.66 2.91
N SER A 7 6.17 12.19 2.26
CA SER A 7 6.08 11.51 0.97
C SER A 7 5.54 10.08 1.07
N ALA A 8 5.89 9.33 2.11
CA ALA A 8 5.34 7.98 2.34
C ALA A 8 3.83 8.05 2.66
N ALA A 9 3.42 8.95 3.56
CA ALA A 9 2.02 9.14 3.94
C ALA A 9 1.17 9.65 2.75
N LEU A 10 1.71 10.58 1.95
CA LEU A 10 1.07 11.03 0.71
C LEU A 10 0.94 9.88 -0.30
N GLY A 11 1.97 9.05 -0.45
CA GLY A 11 1.95 7.85 -1.28
C GLY A 11 0.85 6.88 -0.85
N ALA A 12 0.77 6.60 0.45
CA ALA A 12 -0.28 5.76 1.02
C ALA A 12 -1.68 6.31 0.73
N LYS A 13 -1.89 7.62 0.95
CA LYS A 13 -3.18 8.28 0.67
C LYS A 13 -3.58 8.17 -0.80
N LYS A 14 -2.64 8.41 -1.72
CA LYS A 14 -2.90 8.31 -3.17
C LYS A 14 -3.20 6.88 -3.60
N LEU A 15 -2.46 5.90 -3.07
CA LEU A 15 -2.69 4.48 -3.35
C LEU A 15 -4.07 4.04 -2.84
N THR A 16 -4.44 4.40 -1.61
CA THR A 16 -5.78 4.12 -1.06
C THR A 16 -6.89 4.74 -1.92
N ALA A 17 -6.71 5.97 -2.40
CA ALA A 17 -7.68 6.62 -3.29
C ALA A 17 -7.82 5.86 -4.62
N LEU A 18 -6.71 5.42 -5.21
CA LEU A 18 -6.69 4.62 -6.45
C LEU A 18 -7.40 3.28 -6.25
N LEU A 19 -7.04 2.50 -5.23
CA LEU A 19 -7.65 1.20 -4.96
C LEU A 19 -9.18 1.32 -4.72
N ASN A 20 -9.62 2.39 -4.05
CA ASN A 20 -11.04 2.66 -3.85
C ASN A 20 -11.77 3.04 -5.15
N ALA A 21 -11.10 3.72 -6.08
CA ALA A 21 -11.65 4.03 -7.39
C ALA A 21 -11.76 2.75 -8.24
N GLU A 22 -10.69 1.94 -8.29
CA GLU A 22 -10.65 0.68 -9.03
C GLU A 22 -11.65 -0.34 -8.48
N LYS A 23 -11.82 -0.45 -7.16
CA LYS A 23 -12.85 -1.30 -6.57
C LYS A 23 -14.27 -0.96 -7.08
N LYS A 24 -14.56 0.33 -7.30
CA LYS A 24 -15.88 0.78 -7.80
C LYS A 24 -16.04 0.51 -9.29
N GLN A 25 -14.97 0.73 -10.07
CA GLN A 25 -14.99 0.59 -11.52
C GLN A 25 -14.90 -0.88 -11.97
N CYS A 26 -14.07 -1.66 -11.28
CA CYS A 26 -13.68 -3.03 -11.61
C CYS A 26 -13.82 -3.97 -10.39
N PRO A 27 -15.05 -4.23 -9.88
CA PRO A 27 -15.26 -4.96 -8.62
C PRO A 27 -14.79 -6.42 -8.63
N LYS A 28 -14.43 -6.98 -9.79
CA LYS A 28 -13.94 -8.36 -9.95
C LYS A 28 -12.43 -8.46 -10.21
N GLU A 29 -11.74 -7.33 -10.33
CA GLU A 29 -10.30 -7.28 -10.61
C GLU A 29 -9.48 -7.80 -9.43
N TRP A 30 -8.40 -8.51 -9.76
CA TRP A 30 -7.38 -8.92 -8.81
C TRP A 30 -6.20 -7.95 -8.84
N VAL A 31 -5.72 -7.55 -7.67
CA VAL A 31 -4.61 -6.60 -7.52
C VAL A 31 -3.40 -7.30 -6.94
N ILE A 32 -2.22 -7.01 -7.49
CA ILE A 32 -0.93 -7.33 -6.88
C ILE A 32 -0.21 -6.00 -6.64
N LEU A 33 0.32 -5.81 -5.44
CA LEU A 33 1.12 -4.64 -5.10
C LEU A 33 2.59 -5.03 -5.01
N ALA A 34 3.48 -4.21 -5.55
CA ALA A 34 4.91 -4.39 -5.41
C ALA A 34 5.55 -3.04 -5.07
N GLY A 35 6.36 -3.02 -4.02
CA GLY A 35 7.04 -1.80 -3.58
C GLY A 35 8.47 -2.08 -3.17
N PHE A 36 9.31 -1.05 -3.33
CA PHE A 36 10.68 -1.03 -2.85
C PHE A 36 10.92 0.18 -1.94
N SER A 37 11.67 0.00 -0.84
CA SER A 37 12.06 1.08 0.07
C SER A 37 10.84 1.88 0.55
N GLN A 38 10.83 3.19 0.35
CA GLN A 38 9.71 4.05 0.70
C GLN A 38 8.39 3.65 0.01
N GLY A 39 8.44 3.05 -1.18
CA GLY A 39 7.26 2.52 -1.86
C GLY A 39 6.63 1.33 -1.12
N SER A 40 7.44 0.47 -0.51
CA SER A 40 6.95 -0.60 0.37
C SER A 40 6.30 -0.05 1.64
N GLN A 41 6.87 1.04 2.17
CA GLN A 41 6.32 1.76 3.31
C GLN A 41 4.93 2.31 3.00
N ALA A 42 4.78 2.98 1.85
CA ALA A 42 3.52 3.53 1.38
C ALA A 42 2.45 2.43 1.20
N ILE A 43 2.82 1.25 0.68
CA ILE A 43 1.90 0.11 0.56
C ILE A 43 1.48 -0.39 1.95
N THR A 44 2.43 -0.54 2.89
CA THR A 44 2.15 -1.00 4.25
C THR A 44 1.15 -0.07 4.95
N GLN A 45 1.40 1.24 4.86
CA GLN A 45 0.54 2.27 5.45
C GLN A 45 -0.83 2.34 4.76
N ALA A 46 -0.90 2.17 3.43
CA ALA A 46 -2.17 2.14 2.70
C ALA A 46 -3.03 0.95 3.13
N LEU A 47 -2.44 -0.25 3.20
CA LEU A 47 -3.13 -1.48 3.58
C LEU A 47 -3.62 -1.42 5.04
N ALA A 48 -2.85 -0.79 5.93
CA ALA A 48 -3.26 -0.59 7.33
C ALA A 48 -4.45 0.38 7.50
N GLN A 49 -4.67 1.29 6.55
CA GLN A 49 -5.77 2.28 6.57
C GLN A 49 -7.03 1.81 5.83
N THR A 50 -6.97 0.65 5.18
CA THR A 50 -8.11 0.09 4.45
C THR A 50 -8.65 -1.14 5.18
N ASP A 51 -9.96 -1.15 5.44
CA ASP A 51 -10.71 -2.39 5.71
C ASP A 51 -10.68 -3.22 4.42
N THR A 52 -9.60 -3.98 4.19
CA THR A 52 -9.17 -4.49 2.88
C THR A 52 -10.32 -5.06 2.05
N PRO A 53 -10.76 -4.44 0.92
CA PRO A 53 -11.95 -4.93 0.23
C PRO A 53 -11.85 -4.91 -1.31
N GLN A 54 -10.65 -5.01 -1.85
CA GLN A 54 -10.40 -5.35 -3.26
C GLN A 54 -9.80 -6.75 -3.28
N ARG A 55 -9.91 -7.51 -4.38
CA ARG A 55 -9.33 -8.86 -4.46
C ARG A 55 -7.80 -8.76 -4.54
N LEU A 56 -7.15 -8.40 -3.43
CA LEU A 56 -5.71 -8.33 -3.30
C LEU A 56 -5.18 -9.77 -3.33
N ALA A 57 -4.54 -10.13 -4.43
CA ALA A 57 -3.91 -11.44 -4.60
C ALA A 57 -2.62 -11.54 -3.78
N GLY A 58 -1.93 -10.42 -3.55
CA GLY A 58 -0.74 -10.36 -2.70
C GLY A 58 -0.01 -9.03 -2.78
N ALA A 59 0.98 -8.87 -1.89
CA ALA A 59 1.89 -7.73 -1.89
C ALA A 59 3.34 -8.21 -1.72
N ILE A 60 4.25 -7.67 -2.53
CA ILE A 60 5.69 -7.92 -2.46
C ILE A 60 6.37 -6.64 -2.00
N LEU A 61 6.96 -6.68 -0.80
CA LEU A 61 7.54 -5.52 -0.13
C LEU A 61 9.04 -5.74 0.10
N ALA A 62 9.88 -5.07 -0.69
CA ALA A 62 11.33 -5.21 -0.60
C ALA A 62 11.98 -3.98 0.06
N GLY A 63 12.79 -4.19 1.10
CA GLY A 63 13.48 -3.09 1.80
C GLY A 63 12.54 -2.14 2.54
N ASN A 64 11.41 -2.66 3.05
CA ASN A 64 10.40 -1.86 3.74
C ASN A 64 10.92 -1.30 5.07
N PRO A 65 10.96 0.04 5.25
CA PRO A 65 11.35 0.67 6.52
C PRO A 65 10.44 0.29 7.69
N ASP A 66 9.17 -0.03 7.43
CA ASP A 66 8.19 -0.42 8.46
C ASP A 66 8.26 -1.93 8.81
N HIS A 67 9.20 -2.68 8.23
CA HIS A 67 9.31 -4.12 8.49
C HIS A 67 9.84 -4.41 9.90
N TYR A 68 9.21 -5.37 10.57
CA TYR A 68 9.64 -5.87 11.88
C TYR A 68 9.66 -7.41 11.93
N PRO A 69 10.49 -8.02 12.79
CA PRO A 69 10.57 -9.46 12.92
C PRO A 69 9.21 -10.10 13.23
N GLY A 70 8.88 -11.18 12.52
CA GLY A 70 7.61 -11.90 12.68
C GLY A 70 6.47 -11.42 11.79
N GLN A 71 6.70 -10.37 10.99
CA GLN A 71 5.75 -9.92 9.97
C GLN A 71 5.94 -10.74 8.68
N ASN A 72 5.10 -11.76 8.49
CA ASN A 72 4.91 -12.48 7.21
C ASN A 72 3.43 -12.57 6.89
#